data_AF-A0A6I9NJ56-F1
#
_entry.id   AF-A0A6I9NJ56-F1
#
_cell.length_a   1.000
_cell.length_b   1.000
_cell.length_c   1.000
_cell.angle_alpha   90.00
_cell.angle_beta   90.00
_cell.angle_gamma   90.00
#
_symmetry.space_group_name_H-M   'P 1'
#
loop_
_entity.id
_entity.type
_entity.pdbx_description
1 polymer ?
#
loop_
_entity_poly.entity_id
_entity_poly.type
_entity_poly.pdbx_seq_one_letter_code
_entity_poly.pdbx_strand_id
1 'polypeptide(L)'
;MSVQAAMFAIDLLFEKSYERKPIFISGTIVDRSGRTLSGQTGEAFVVSLSHVNPLCIGLNCALGATEMRPFIEAIGKSTSAFIICYPNAGNPHSSEQQRVFSTVRAWT
;
A
#
# COMPACT_ATOMS: atom_id res chain seq x y z
N MET A 1 14.50 0.94 -3.82
CA MET A 1 14.54 -0.50 -3.45
C MET A 1 13.28 -1.17 -3.97
N SER A 2 13.37 -2.36 -4.55
CA SER A 2 12.19 -3.11 -5.03
C SER A 2 11.55 -3.89 -3.88
N VAL A 3 10.23 -3.81 -3.72
CA VAL A 3 9.49 -4.56 -2.68
C VAL A 3 9.65 -6.07 -2.89
N GLN A 4 9.66 -6.55 -4.13
CA GLN A 4 9.82 -7.98 -4.42
C GLN A 4 11.16 -8.53 -3.93
N ALA A 5 12.25 -7.76 -4.08
CA ALA A 5 13.55 -8.16 -3.58
C ALA A 5 13.57 -8.23 -2.04
N ALA A 6 12.89 -7.30 -1.37
CA ALA A 6 12.75 -7.33 0.08
C ALA A 6 11.93 -8.54 0.56
N MET A 7 10.83 -8.88 -0.14
CA MET A 7 10.00 -10.02 0.20
C MET A 7 10.76 -11.34 0.01
N PHE A 8 11.51 -11.48 -1.09
CA PHE A 8 12.38 -12.63 -1.29
C PHE A 8 13.40 -12.80 -0.15
N ALA A 9 14.04 -11.71 0.29
CA ALA A 9 14.97 -11.75 1.42
C ALA A 9 14.28 -12.15 2.74
N ILE A 10 13.05 -11.68 2.98
CA ILE A 10 12.25 -12.04 4.16
C ILE A 10 11.86 -13.52 4.11
N ASP A 11 11.45 -14.05 2.96
CA ASP A 11 11.12 -15.47 2.80
C ASP A 11 12.32 -16.37 3.11
N LEU A 12 13.52 -16.01 2.66
CA LEU A 12 14.76 -16.73 3.01
C LEU A 12 15.04 -16.73 4.51
N LEU A 13 14.67 -15.68 5.24
CA LEU A 13 14.81 -15.64 6.70
C LEU A 13 13.79 -16.55 7.39
N PHE A 14 12.55 -16.58 6.89
CA PHE A 14 11.51 -17.49 7.37
C PHE A 14 11.84 -18.96 7.12
N GLU A 15 12.48 -19.29 6.01
CA GLU A 15 12.92 -20.66 5.72
C GLU A 15 14.06 -21.14 6.63
N LYS A 16 14.95 -20.23 7.03
CA LYS A 16 16.17 -20.59 7.75
C LYS A 16 16.00 -20.69 9.26
N SER A 17 15.43 -19.68 9.89
CA SER A 17 15.57 -19.54 11.36
C SER A 17 14.48 -18.73 12.04
N TYR A 18 13.60 -18.06 11.29
CA TYR A 18 12.59 -17.17 11.86
C TYR A 18 11.19 -17.72 11.65
N GLU A 19 10.36 -17.62 12.68
CA GLU A 19 8.93 -17.87 12.54
C GLU A 19 8.31 -16.86 11.56
N ARG A 20 7.38 -17.31 10.73
CA ARG A 20 6.60 -16.42 9.86
C ARG A 20 5.81 -15.41 10.68
N LYS A 21 6.03 -14.13 10.40
CA LYS A 21 5.27 -13.02 10.99
C LYS A 21 4.39 -12.34 9.95
N PRO A 22 3.26 -11.73 10.37
CA PRO A 22 2.41 -10.97 9.44
C PRO A 22 3.19 -9.85 8.75
N ILE A 23 3.03 -9.75 7.43
CA ILE A 23 3.69 -8.71 6.62
C ILE A 23 2.69 -7.60 6.29
N PHE A 24 3.14 -6.37 6.48
CA PHE A 24 2.43 -5.16 6.05
C PHE A 24 3.20 -4.56 4.89
N ILE A 25 2.50 -4.25 3.81
CA ILE A 25 3.11 -3.66 2.62
C ILE A 25 2.42 -2.34 2.31
N SER A 26 3.17 -1.25 2.26
CA SER A 26 2.66 0.02 1.74
C SER A 26 3.47 0.46 0.52
N GLY A 27 2.77 0.89 -0.52
CA GLY A 27 3.33 1.56 -1.67
C GLY A 27 3.13 3.07 -1.60
N THR A 28 3.82 3.80 -2.47
CA THR A 28 3.59 5.24 -2.65
C THR A 28 3.28 5.50 -4.11
N ILE A 29 2.09 6.06 -4.36
CA ILE A 29 1.73 6.65 -5.64
C ILE A 29 2.22 8.09 -5.63
N VAL A 30 3.04 8.47 -6.61
CA VAL A 30 3.85 9.69 -6.51
C VAL A 30 3.07 10.97 -6.83
N ASP A 31 1.98 10.85 -7.61
CA ASP A 31 1.13 11.98 -8.01
C ASP A 31 -0.26 11.49 -8.48
N ARG A 32 -1.05 12.41 -9.02
CA ARG A 32 -2.41 12.15 -9.52
C ARG A 32 -2.46 11.26 -10.78
N SER A 33 -1.33 10.88 -11.37
CA SER A 33 -1.29 9.89 -12.46
C SER A 33 -1.68 8.49 -11.98
N GLY A 34 -1.68 8.25 -10.66
CA GLY A 34 -2.05 6.96 -10.08
C GLY A 34 -0.96 5.90 -10.20
N ARG A 35 0.29 6.32 -10.43
CA ARG A 35 1.42 5.42 -10.61
C ARG A 35 2.45 5.50 -9.49
N THR A 36 3.08 4.37 -9.20
CA THR A 36 4.30 4.33 -8.38
C THR A 36 5.47 4.96 -9.13
N LEU A 37 6.60 5.18 -8.44
CA LEU A 37 7.83 5.67 -9.09
C LEU A 37 8.34 4.74 -10.21
N SER A 38 8.03 3.44 -10.12
CA SER A 38 8.32 2.45 -11.17
C SER A 38 7.27 2.40 -12.28
N GLY A 39 6.27 3.28 -12.26
CA GLY A 39 5.24 3.39 -13.30
C GLY A 39 4.08 2.39 -13.16
N GLN A 40 3.99 1.63 -12.07
CA GLN A 40 2.92 0.65 -11.87
C GLN A 40 1.63 1.32 -11.39
N THR A 41 0.47 0.84 -11.85
CA THR A 41 -0.82 1.21 -11.23
C THR A 41 -1.01 0.51 -9.88
N GLY A 42 -1.99 0.94 -9.09
CA GLY A 42 -2.30 0.32 -7.80
C GLY A 42 -2.67 -1.16 -7.93
N GLU A 43 -3.42 -1.54 -8.97
CA GLU A 43 -3.80 -2.93 -9.23
C GLU A 43 -2.58 -3.76 -9.64
N ALA A 44 -1.73 -3.22 -10.53
CA ALA A 44 -0.50 -3.89 -10.94
C ALA A 44 0.44 -4.11 -9.75
N PHE A 45 0.51 -3.16 -8.82
CA PHE A 45 1.24 -3.29 -7.57
C PHE A 45 0.72 -4.46 -6.72
N VAL A 46 -0.60 -4.54 -6.50
CA VAL A 46 -1.24 -5.65 -5.75
C VAL A 46 -0.97 -7.00 -6.42
N VAL A 47 -1.20 -7.10 -7.72
CA VAL A 47 -0.98 -8.34 -8.49
C VAL A 47 0.47 -8.81 -8.38
N SER A 48 1.43 -7.88 -8.48
CA SER A 48 2.86 -8.19 -8.40
C SER A 48 3.31 -8.74 -7.04
N LEU A 49 2.49 -8.58 -5.99
CA LEU A 49 2.76 -9.00 -4.61
C LEU A 49 1.76 -10.04 -4.09
N SER A 50 0.85 -10.54 -4.94
CA SER A 50 -0.18 -11.51 -4.56
C SER A 50 0.39 -12.81 -3.97
N HIS A 51 1.55 -13.24 -4.46
CA HIS A 51 2.28 -14.42 -3.98
C HIS A 51 2.82 -14.29 -2.54
N VAL A 52 2.93 -13.08 -2.01
CA VAL A 52 3.49 -12.80 -0.68
C VAL A 52 2.45 -13.01 0.43
N ASN A 53 1.15 -13.03 0.08
CA ASN A 53 0.04 -13.16 1.02
C ASN A 53 0.13 -12.20 2.23
N PRO A 54 0.23 -10.86 2.01
CA PRO A 54 0.36 -9.90 3.09
C PRO A 54 -0.90 -9.87 3.96
N LEU A 55 -0.73 -9.60 5.26
CA LEU A 55 -1.88 -9.34 6.14
C LEU A 55 -2.55 -8.03 5.74
N CYS A 56 -1.73 -7.01 5.44
CA CYS A 56 -2.19 -5.68 5.07
C CYS A 56 -1.47 -5.16 3.83
N ILE A 57 -2.20 -4.51 2.92
CA ILE A 57 -1.63 -3.80 1.77
C ILE A 57 -2.29 -2.44 1.59
N GLY A 58 -1.54 -1.43 1.13
CA GLY A 58 -2.14 -0.14 0.77
C GLY A 58 -1.11 0.95 0.48
N LEU A 59 -1.43 2.19 0.83
CA LEU A 59 -0.65 3.35 0.42
C LEU A 59 -0.21 4.24 1.60
N ASN A 60 0.94 4.87 1.43
CA ASN A 60 1.47 5.88 2.35
C ASN A 60 2.13 7.03 1.60
N CYS A 61 2.20 8.20 2.26
CA CYS A 61 2.91 9.39 1.79
C CYS A 61 2.34 9.98 0.48
N ALA A 62 3.10 10.91 -0.11
CA ALA A 62 2.88 11.68 -1.34
C ALA A 62 1.56 12.48 -1.43
N LEU A 63 0.42 11.81 -1.29
CA LEU A 63 -0.91 12.36 -1.54
C LEU A 63 -1.67 12.68 -0.24
N GLY A 64 -2.56 13.67 -0.32
CA GLY A 64 -3.57 13.93 0.71
C GLY A 64 -4.66 12.85 0.74
N ALA A 65 -5.49 12.83 1.79
CA ALA A 65 -6.54 11.81 1.94
C ALA A 65 -7.55 11.79 0.77
N THR A 66 -8.01 12.97 0.34
CA THR A 66 -8.92 13.13 -0.80
C THR A 66 -8.32 12.59 -2.09
N GLU A 67 -7.05 12.90 -2.35
CA GLU A 67 -6.34 12.47 -3.56
C GLU A 67 -6.01 10.98 -3.53
N MET A 68 -5.73 10.41 -2.36
CA MET A 68 -5.37 9.01 -2.19
C MET A 68 -6.58 8.06 -2.27
N ARG A 69 -7.78 8.54 -1.92
CA ARG A 69 -9.02 7.76 -1.88
C ARG A 69 -9.29 6.89 -3.12
N PRO A 70 -9.29 7.40 -4.36
CA PRO A 70 -9.61 6.57 -5.53
C PRO A 70 -8.63 5.40 -5.70
N PHE A 71 -7.35 5.59 -5.35
CA PHE A 71 -6.34 4.55 -5.46
C PHE A 71 -6.49 3.48 -4.37
N ILE A 72 -6.87 3.89 -3.16
CA ILE A 72 -7.19 2.96 -2.07
C ILE A 72 -8.42 2.12 -2.40
N GLU A 73 -9.46 2.71 -2.99
CA GLU A 73 -10.65 1.98 -3.44
C GLU A 73 -10.31 0.95 -4.54
N ALA A 74 -9.44 1.31 -5.49
CA ALA A 74 -8.97 0.41 -6.53
C ALA A 74 -8.14 -0.77 -5.97
N ILE A 75 -7.23 -0.49 -5.05
CA ILE A 75 -6.45 -1.52 -4.33
C ILE A 75 -7.39 -2.42 -3.53
N GLY A 76 -8.36 -1.85 -2.81
CA GLY A 76 -9.35 -2.59 -2.02
C GLY A 76 -10.20 -3.57 -2.81
N LYS A 77 -10.52 -3.26 -4.07
CA LYS A 77 -11.23 -4.18 -4.98
C LYS A 77 -10.33 -5.30 -5.53
N SER A 78 -9.01 -5.13 -5.44
CA SER A 78 -8.03 -6.02 -6.07
C SER A 78 -7.39 -7.03 -5.11
N THR A 79 -7.74 -6.99 -3.82
CA THR A 79 -7.14 -7.83 -2.78
C THR A 79 -8.14 -8.21 -1.70
N SER A 80 -7.90 -9.34 -1.04
CA SER A 80 -8.62 -9.75 0.17
C SER A 80 -7.90 -9.34 1.46
N ALA A 81 -6.69 -8.79 1.37
CA ALA A 81 -5.91 -8.33 2.51
C ALA A 81 -6.56 -7.09 3.17
N PHE A 82 -6.22 -6.83 4.44
CA PHE A 82 -6.64 -5.59 5.10
C PHE A 82 -6.04 -4.38 4.39
N ILE A 83 -6.81 -3.29 4.32
CA ILE A 83 -6.34 -2.08 3.67
C ILE A 83 -5.78 -1.12 4.69
N ILE A 84 -4.55 -0.66 4.42
CA ILE A 84 -3.89 0.40 5.19
C ILE A 84 -3.76 1.67 4.35
N CYS A 85 -3.98 2.82 4.98
CA CYS A 85 -3.92 4.12 4.32
C CYS A 85 -3.29 5.12 5.28
N TYR A 86 -2.18 5.73 4.85
CA TYR A 86 -1.43 6.73 5.61
C TYR A 86 -1.16 7.97 4.74
N PRO A 87 -2.19 8.80 4.50
CA PRO A 87 -2.07 9.97 3.65
C PRO A 87 -1.28 11.09 4.33
N ASN A 88 -0.67 11.96 3.52
CA ASN A 88 -0.11 13.22 4.00
C ASN A 88 -1.24 14.18 4.39
N ALA A 89 -0.94 15.17 5.23
CA ALA A 89 -1.92 16.14 5.73
C ALA A 89 -2.39 17.19 4.70
N GLY A 90 -2.27 16.91 3.40
CA GLY A 90 -2.48 17.85 2.30
C GLY A 90 -1.27 18.73 2.01
N ASN A 91 -1.30 19.44 0.88
CA ASN A 91 -0.32 20.48 0.55
C ASN A 91 -0.55 21.67 1.52
N PRO A 92 0.49 22.27 2.14
CA PRO A 92 0.33 23.43 3.04
C PRO A 92 -0.43 24.63 2.46
N HIS A 93 -0.61 24.69 1.13
CA HIS A 93 -1.39 25.71 0.44
C HIS A 93 -2.88 25.36 0.22
N SER A 94 -3.30 24.13 0.56
CA SER A 94 -4.69 23.67 0.45
C SER A 94 -5.30 23.51 1.85
N SER A 95 -6.52 24.01 2.05
CA SER A 95 -7.23 24.02 3.34
C SER A 95 -7.75 22.65 3.81
N GLU A 96 -7.23 21.54 3.29
CA GLU A 96 -7.77 20.19 3.51
C GLU A 96 -6.86 19.36 4.43
N GLN A 97 -6.93 19.63 5.74
CA GLN A 97 -6.21 18.86 6.74
C GLN A 97 -7.04 17.62 7.14
N GLN A 98 -6.83 16.48 6.47
CA GLN A 98 -7.52 15.23 6.78
C GLN A 98 -6.51 14.13 7.14
N ARG A 99 -6.41 13.80 8.44
CA ARG A 99 -5.72 12.58 8.90
C ARG A 99 -6.73 11.44 8.93
N VAL A 100 -6.72 10.61 7.88
CA VAL A 100 -7.47 9.35 7.88
C VAL A 100 -6.51 8.24 8.26
N PHE A 101 -6.58 7.78 9.50
CA PHE A 101 -5.99 6.51 9.91
C PHE A 101 -7.11 5.48 9.90
N SER A 102 -7.12 4.60 8.90
CA SER A 102 -8.12 3.55 8.84
C SER A 102 -7.51 2.27 8.33
N THR A 103 -7.28 1.32 9.24
CA THR A 103 -7.17 -0.10 8.87
C THR A 103 -8.59 -0.58 8.64
N VAL A 104 -9.02 -0.61 7.38
CA VAL A 104 -10.37 -1.06 7.03
C VAL A 104 -10.25 -2.46 6.44
N ARG A 105 -10.94 -3.44 7.00
CA ARG A 105 -11.22 -4.68 6.27
C ARG A 105 -12.08 -4.26 5.07
N ALA A 106 -11.53 -4.37 3.86
CA ALA A 106 -12.22 -3.88 2.67
C ALA A 106 -13.66 -4.43 2.63
N TRP A 107 -14.58 -3.48 2.70
CA TRP A 107 -16.01 -3.52 2.45
C TRP A 107 -16.51 -4.79 1.73
N THR A 108 -17.31 -5.58 2.44
CA THR A 108 -18.33 -6.47 1.86
C THR A 108 -19.49 -5.66 1.32
#